data_AF-A0A7S4SJ76-F1
#
_entry.id   AF-A0A7S4SJ76-F1
#
_cell.length_a   1.000
_cell.length_b   1.000
_cell.length_c   1.000
_cell.angle_alpha   90.00
_cell.angle_beta   90.00
_cell.angle_gamma   90.00
#
_symmetry.space_group_name_H-M   'P 1'
#
loop_
_entity.id
_entity.type
_entity.pdbx_description
1 polymer ?
#
loop_
_entity_poly.entity_id
_entity_poly.type
_entity_poly.pdbx_seq_one_letter_code
_entity_poly.pdbx_strand_id
1 'polypeptide(L)'
;RRLGLNILILAIYYDKTLPGPVRQVVAHRPFVCATGLIFLDQVVIYYFFSFLGIFLNPHKRDDSQWTDPLAENEDDGFIKDKTEANNVYEDLTFKFRRLVPIWFVQIMLMIFYIEELNTNEDTKDKSNVDFIYWVVAVIFQMYGGDDQVGEPFNSKYWARIVQAETPLDWMSRRIHGNATLNKIAVTIPRKIISFFRRQHPSGSVAGMGPTHEDSFAEPLIDEVCGEDECSPDPATGDEEDQRLRASIRELWLKQHKVFLCIDTPMYFEWCLRCLMDFFVNSMARSLILYTVPIMVCV
;
A
#
# COMPACT_ATOMS: atom_id res chain seq x y z
N ARG A 1 -10.21 -10.35 10.32
CA ARG A 1 -9.31 -10.98 9.30
C ARG A 1 -8.01 -11.51 9.92
N ARG A 2 -7.27 -10.71 10.72
CA ARG A 2 -5.96 -11.08 11.29
C ARG A 2 -5.97 -12.40 12.08
N LEU A 3 -6.94 -12.57 12.99
CA LEU A 3 -7.10 -13.80 13.79
C LEU A 3 -7.31 -15.05 12.91
N GLY A 4 -8.17 -14.95 11.89
CA GLY A 4 -8.42 -16.05 10.96
C GLY A 4 -7.17 -16.46 10.16
N LEU A 5 -6.36 -15.47 9.75
CA LEU A 5 -5.08 -15.75 9.08
C LEU A 5 -4.09 -16.45 10.01
N ASN A 6 -3.97 -16.00 11.27
CA ASN A 6 -3.13 -16.65 12.28
C ASN A 6 -3.56 -18.10 12.53
N ILE A 7 -4.86 -18.37 12.64
CA ILE A 7 -5.39 -19.74 12.79
C ILE A 7 -5.08 -20.59 11.55
N LEU A 8 -5.25 -20.04 10.35
CA LEU A 8 -4.97 -20.76 9.10
C LEU A 8 -3.49 -21.09 8.96
N ILE A 9 -2.60 -20.15 9.32
CA ILE A 9 -1.16 -20.37 9.31
C ILE A 9 -0.80 -21.45 10.34
N LEU A 10 -1.32 -21.37 11.56
CA LEU A 10 -1.09 -22.36 12.61
C LEU A 10 -1.54 -23.76 12.14
N ALA A 11 -2.72 -23.84 11.52
CA ALA A 11 -3.25 -25.08 10.96
C ALA A 11 -2.33 -25.64 9.88
N ILE A 12 -1.91 -24.83 8.89
CA ILE A 12 -1.01 -25.29 7.83
C ILE A 12 0.35 -25.72 8.38
N TYR A 13 0.85 -25.00 9.38
CA TYR A 13 2.17 -25.23 9.94
C TYR A 13 2.23 -26.54 10.76
N TYR A 14 1.20 -26.83 11.56
CA TYR A 14 1.17 -28.01 12.41
C TYR A 14 0.34 -29.18 11.87
N ASP A 15 -0.49 -29.02 10.85
CA ASP A 15 -1.34 -30.11 10.39
C ASP A 15 -0.56 -31.19 9.60
N LYS A 16 -0.37 -32.35 10.25
CA LYS A 16 0.22 -33.56 9.64
C LYS A 16 -0.77 -34.36 8.80
N THR A 17 -2.07 -34.02 8.88
CA THR A 17 -3.19 -34.77 8.28
C THR A 17 -3.65 -34.24 6.93
N LEU A 18 -2.96 -33.23 6.38
CA LEU A 18 -3.28 -32.71 5.04
C LEU A 18 -3.32 -33.85 4.00
N PRO A 19 -4.38 -33.93 3.17
CA PRO A 19 -4.56 -35.03 2.24
C PRO A 19 -3.69 -34.93 0.98
N GLY A 20 -3.24 -36.08 0.48
CA GLY A 20 -2.78 -36.26 -0.90
C GLY A 20 -1.50 -35.49 -1.29
N PRO A 21 -1.42 -34.96 -2.52
CA PRO A 21 -0.21 -34.32 -3.06
C PRO A 21 0.13 -32.99 -2.38
N VAL A 22 -0.86 -32.33 -1.78
CA VAL A 22 -0.66 -31.08 -1.02
C VAL A 22 0.28 -31.33 0.16
N ARG A 23 0.16 -32.50 0.82
CA ARG A 23 1.04 -32.88 1.91
C ARG A 23 2.51 -32.95 1.49
N GLN A 24 2.82 -33.44 0.30
CA GLN A 24 4.21 -33.56 -0.14
C GLN A 24 4.87 -32.19 -0.35
N VAL A 25 4.10 -31.24 -0.88
CA VAL A 25 4.57 -29.85 -1.08
C VAL A 25 4.69 -29.13 0.26
N VAL A 26 3.65 -29.19 1.09
CA VAL A 26 3.58 -28.46 2.37
C VAL A 26 4.53 -29.06 3.40
N ALA A 27 4.64 -30.38 3.52
CA ALA A 27 5.48 -31.02 4.54
C ALA A 27 6.97 -30.72 4.35
N HIS A 28 7.41 -30.47 3.11
CA HIS A 28 8.82 -30.17 2.88
C HIS A 28 9.18 -28.74 3.28
N ARG A 29 8.26 -27.77 3.08
CA ARG A 29 8.49 -26.33 3.36
C ARG A 29 7.21 -25.64 3.83
N PRO A 30 6.70 -25.96 5.04
CA PRO A 30 5.40 -25.49 5.50
C PRO A 30 5.35 -23.96 5.62
N PHE A 31 6.46 -23.35 6.01
CA PHE A 31 6.56 -21.90 6.14
C PHE A 31 6.54 -21.18 4.79
N VAL A 32 7.20 -21.72 3.75
CA VAL A 32 7.13 -21.15 2.40
C VAL A 32 5.70 -21.21 1.87
N CYS A 33 4.98 -22.31 2.13
CA CYS A 33 3.57 -22.42 1.78
C CYS A 33 2.69 -21.41 2.53
N ALA A 34 2.91 -21.23 3.84
CA ALA A 34 2.21 -20.22 4.63
C ALA A 34 2.49 -18.80 4.09
N THR A 35 3.75 -18.48 3.80
CA THR A 35 4.15 -17.21 3.18
C THR A 35 3.49 -17.00 1.81
N GLY A 36 3.46 -18.05 0.99
CA GLY A 36 2.77 -18.05 -0.30
C GLY A 36 1.26 -17.83 -0.15
N LEU A 37 0.65 -18.35 0.90
CA LEU A 37 -0.76 -18.13 1.21
C LEU A 37 -1.02 -16.70 1.68
N ILE A 38 -0.18 -16.15 2.56
CA ILE A 38 -0.26 -14.74 2.95
C ILE A 38 -0.13 -13.85 1.72
N PHE A 39 0.82 -14.14 0.83
CA PHE A 39 0.97 -13.42 -0.43
C PHE A 39 -0.27 -13.58 -1.32
N LEU A 40 -0.81 -14.78 -1.46
CA LEU A 40 -2.01 -15.04 -2.24
C LEU A 40 -3.22 -14.27 -1.66
N ASP A 41 -3.38 -14.23 -0.34
CA ASP A 41 -4.45 -13.49 0.32
C ASP A 41 -4.31 -11.96 0.17
N GLN A 42 -3.12 -11.44 0.46
CA GLN A 42 -2.85 -10.00 0.45
C GLN A 42 -2.76 -9.42 -0.95
N VAL A 43 -2.25 -10.19 -1.90
CA VAL A 43 -2.04 -9.74 -3.28
C VAL A 43 -3.13 -10.31 -4.16
N VAL A 44 -3.18 -11.62 -4.35
CA VAL A 44 -4.04 -12.21 -5.38
C VAL A 44 -5.51 -12.02 -5.06
N ILE A 45 -5.96 -12.37 -3.85
CA ILE A 45 -7.37 -12.30 -3.45
C ILE A 45 -7.82 -10.85 -3.36
N TYR A 46 -7.07 -10.00 -2.66
CA TYR A 46 -7.39 -8.58 -2.56
C TYR A 46 -7.50 -7.93 -3.95
N TYR A 47 -6.51 -8.12 -4.83
CA TYR A 47 -6.54 -7.54 -6.17
C TYR A 47 -7.58 -8.19 -7.08
N PHE A 48 -7.85 -9.49 -6.92
CA PHE A 48 -8.91 -10.18 -7.66
C PHE A 48 -10.29 -9.63 -7.30
N PHE A 49 -10.60 -9.50 -6.01
CA PHE A 49 -11.88 -8.94 -5.56
C PHE A 49 -12.01 -7.45 -5.86
N SER A 50 -10.92 -6.68 -5.71
CA SER A 50 -10.88 -5.29 -6.16
C SER A 50 -11.18 -5.18 -7.66
N PHE A 51 -10.54 -6.01 -8.49
CA PHE A 51 -10.80 -6.07 -9.92
C PHE A 51 -12.22 -6.52 -10.26
N LEU A 52 -12.74 -7.54 -9.56
CA LEU A 52 -14.10 -8.06 -9.75
C LEU A 52 -15.14 -7.02 -9.34
N GLY A 53 -14.92 -6.27 -8.27
CA GLY A 53 -15.77 -5.15 -7.84
C GLY A 53 -15.89 -4.08 -8.92
N ILE A 54 -14.76 -3.69 -9.52
CA ILE A 54 -14.73 -2.75 -10.66
C ILE A 54 -15.48 -3.32 -11.88
N PHE A 55 -15.32 -4.62 -12.16
CA PHE A 55 -15.95 -5.27 -13.31
C PHE A 55 -17.46 -5.44 -13.15
N LEU A 56 -17.93 -5.81 -11.96
CA LEU A 56 -19.34 -6.05 -11.67
C LEU A 56 -20.14 -4.76 -11.49
N ASN A 57 -19.48 -3.66 -11.12
CA ASN A 57 -20.15 -2.38 -10.96
C ASN A 57 -19.42 -1.24 -11.68
N PRO A 58 -19.43 -1.23 -13.03
CA PRO A 58 -18.77 -0.19 -13.82
C PRO A 58 -19.39 1.21 -13.64
N HIS A 59 -20.58 1.30 -13.04
CA HIS A 59 -21.34 2.55 -12.85
C HIS A 59 -21.26 3.15 -11.45
N LYS A 60 -20.84 2.40 -10.41
CA LYS A 60 -20.45 3.00 -9.12
C LYS A 60 -19.04 3.56 -9.23
N ARG A 61 -18.93 4.67 -9.94
CA ARG A 61 -17.68 5.40 -10.15
C ARG A 61 -17.46 6.54 -9.15
N ASP A 62 -18.38 6.68 -8.20
CA ASP A 62 -18.49 7.82 -7.29
C ASP A 62 -18.67 7.40 -5.82
N ASP A 63 -18.02 6.32 -5.41
CA ASP A 63 -18.03 5.88 -4.02
C ASP A 63 -16.67 6.24 -3.40
N SER A 64 -16.52 7.50 -2.96
CA SER A 64 -15.49 7.96 -2.02
C SER A 64 -15.55 7.26 -0.65
N GLN A 65 -16.26 6.14 -0.52
CA GLN A 65 -16.65 5.59 0.77
C GLN A 65 -16.81 4.07 0.79
N TRP A 66 -16.03 3.32 0.00
CA TRP A 66 -15.83 1.90 0.34
C TRP A 66 -14.66 1.79 1.33
N THR A 67 -14.94 2.20 2.56
CA THR A 67 -14.11 1.88 3.73
C THR A 67 -14.27 0.39 3.99
N ASP A 68 -13.15 -0.35 4.08
CA ASP A 68 -13.18 -1.75 4.51
C ASP A 68 -13.89 -1.79 5.88
N PRO A 69 -15.04 -2.46 6.05
CA PRO A 69 -15.78 -2.48 7.32
C PRO A 69 -14.99 -3.14 8.47
N LEU A 70 -13.78 -3.65 8.20
CA LEU A 70 -12.83 -4.20 9.16
C LEU A 70 -11.57 -3.33 9.35
N ALA A 71 -11.49 -2.15 8.72
CA ALA A 71 -10.42 -1.18 8.96
C ALA A 71 -10.69 -0.42 10.27
N GLU A 72 -10.29 -1.01 11.39
CA GLU A 72 -10.48 -0.48 12.75
C GLU A 72 -9.72 0.83 13.05
N ASN A 73 -9.03 1.44 12.07
CA ASN A 73 -8.22 2.64 12.25
C ASN A 73 -8.76 3.90 11.51
N GLU A 74 -9.99 3.88 10.99
CA GLU A 74 -10.63 5.08 10.40
C GLU A 74 -11.67 5.74 11.33
N ASP A 75 -11.46 5.73 12.67
CA ASP A 75 -12.39 6.32 13.64
C ASP A 75 -11.81 7.53 14.42
N ASP A 76 -11.63 8.64 13.70
CA ASP A 76 -11.75 10.00 14.26
C ASP A 76 -12.11 11.10 13.22
N GLY A 77 -12.45 10.73 11.98
CA GLY A 77 -13.08 11.65 11.03
C GLY A 77 -12.19 12.76 10.46
N PHE A 78 -10.87 12.76 10.72
CA PHE A 78 -9.91 13.59 9.99
C PHE A 78 -8.70 12.74 9.58
N ILE A 79 -8.83 12.02 8.46
CA ILE A 79 -7.66 11.61 7.70
C ILE A 79 -7.02 12.92 7.21
N LYS A 80 -6.09 13.49 7.98
CA LYS A 80 -5.16 14.48 7.46
C LYS A 80 -4.51 13.79 6.27
N ASP A 81 -4.82 14.28 5.08
CA ASP A 81 -4.20 13.83 3.86
C ASP A 81 -2.70 13.73 4.11
N LYS A 82 -2.15 12.52 4.04
CA LYS A 82 -0.74 12.28 4.32
C LYS A 82 0.07 13.03 3.27
N THR A 83 0.53 14.22 3.62
CA THR A 83 1.37 15.09 2.79
C THR A 83 2.85 14.82 2.98
N GLU A 84 3.21 14.15 4.08
CA GLU A 84 4.60 13.90 4.48
C GLU A 84 5.00 12.45 4.24
N ALA A 85 6.25 12.26 3.82
CA ALA A 85 6.84 10.93 3.66
C ALA A 85 7.25 10.41 5.04
N ASN A 86 6.65 9.28 5.46
CA ASN A 86 6.94 8.67 6.77
C ASN A 86 7.99 7.55 6.66
N ASN A 87 8.32 7.15 5.44
CA ASN A 87 9.37 6.16 5.20
C ASN A 87 10.35 6.60 4.11
N VAL A 88 11.54 5.97 4.11
CA VAL A 88 12.64 6.30 3.20
C VAL A 88 12.30 6.07 1.72
N TYR A 89 11.32 5.22 1.43
CA TYR A 89 10.88 4.94 0.06
C TYR A 89 9.93 6.02 -0.46
N GLU A 90 9.07 6.54 0.41
CA GLU A 90 8.17 7.67 0.17
C GLU A 90 8.92 8.99 -0.03
N ASP A 91 10.11 9.15 0.58
CA ASP A 91 10.92 10.37 0.46
C ASP A 91 11.59 10.50 -0.91
N LEU A 92 10.96 11.28 -1.80
CA LEU A 92 11.45 11.58 -3.15
C LEU A 92 12.74 12.42 -3.18
N THR A 93 13.10 13.08 -2.07
CA THR A 93 14.35 13.86 -1.98
C THR A 93 15.56 12.96 -1.75
N PHE A 94 15.35 11.77 -1.19
CA PHE A 94 16.39 10.80 -0.95
C PHE A 94 16.95 10.27 -2.26
N LYS A 95 18.26 10.02 -2.38
CA LYS A 95 18.85 9.55 -3.64
C LYS A 95 18.52 8.07 -3.87
N PHE A 96 17.87 7.74 -4.98
CA PHE A 96 17.49 6.35 -5.31
C PHE A 96 18.63 5.34 -5.20
N ARG A 97 19.84 5.72 -5.61
CA ARG A 97 21.04 4.86 -5.52
C ARG A 97 21.36 4.40 -4.08
N ARG A 98 20.95 5.16 -3.07
CA ARG A 98 21.11 4.80 -1.65
C ARG A 98 19.99 3.90 -1.15
N LEU A 99 18.81 3.94 -1.76
CA LEU A 99 17.68 3.07 -1.41
C LEU A 99 17.89 1.64 -1.87
N VAL A 100 18.44 1.45 -3.06
CA VAL A 100 18.67 0.10 -3.64
C VAL A 100 19.41 -0.84 -2.68
N PRO A 101 20.58 -0.50 -2.10
CA PRO A 101 21.25 -1.40 -1.17
C PRO A 101 20.46 -1.61 0.14
N ILE A 102 19.74 -0.61 0.64
CA ILE A 102 18.88 -0.75 1.84
C ILE A 102 17.78 -1.78 1.56
N TRP A 103 17.13 -1.67 0.41
CA TRP A 103 16.10 -2.60 -0.02
C TRP A 103 16.64 -4.03 -0.15
N PHE A 104 17.82 -4.20 -0.76
CA PHE A 104 18.46 -5.52 -0.84
C PHE A 104 18.77 -6.11 0.53
N VAL A 105 19.31 -5.32 1.47
CA VAL A 105 19.56 -5.78 2.83
C VAL A 105 18.26 -6.23 3.50
N GLN A 106 17.18 -5.46 3.37
CA GLN A 106 15.87 -5.83 3.93
C GLN A 106 15.31 -7.13 3.32
N ILE A 107 15.42 -7.30 2.00
CA ILE A 107 15.03 -8.54 1.32
C ILE A 107 15.90 -9.73 1.76
N MET A 108 17.21 -9.55 1.89
CA MET A 108 18.11 -10.61 2.36
C MET A 108 17.83 -11.01 3.81
N LEU A 109 17.58 -10.04 4.70
CA LEU A 109 17.15 -10.31 6.07
C LEU A 109 15.82 -11.07 6.11
N MET A 110 14.87 -10.70 5.26
CA MET A 110 13.63 -11.45 5.11
C MET A 110 13.89 -12.88 4.63
N ILE A 111 14.75 -13.10 3.63
CA ILE A 111 15.08 -14.44 3.14
C ILE A 111 15.74 -15.29 4.24
N PHE A 112 16.70 -14.74 4.99
CA PHE A 112 17.34 -15.43 6.11
C PHE A 112 16.35 -15.78 7.21
N TYR A 113 15.44 -14.85 7.54
CA TYR A 113 14.36 -15.12 8.48
C TYR A 113 13.48 -16.31 8.03
N ILE A 114 13.11 -16.34 6.76
CA ILE A 114 12.33 -17.45 6.17
C ILE A 114 13.13 -18.76 6.22
N GLU A 115 14.42 -18.73 5.92
CA GLU A 115 15.30 -19.90 5.91
C GLU A 115 15.47 -20.50 7.31
N GLU A 116 15.71 -19.65 8.31
CA GLU A 116 15.84 -20.05 9.71
C GLU A 116 14.56 -20.75 10.21
N LEU A 117 13.39 -20.17 9.94
CA LEU A 117 12.09 -20.75 10.32
C LEU A 117 11.74 -22.04 9.57
N ASN A 118 12.35 -22.27 8.40
CA ASN A 118 12.21 -23.54 7.69
C ASN A 118 13.22 -24.59 8.15
N THR A 119 14.36 -24.20 8.70
CA THR A 119 15.46 -25.12 9.05
C THR A 119 15.33 -25.62 10.48
N ASN A 120 14.84 -24.79 11.40
CA ASN A 120 14.65 -25.20 12.78
C ASN A 120 13.60 -26.33 12.89
N GLU A 121 14.02 -27.51 13.39
CA GLU A 121 13.12 -28.65 13.60
C GLU A 121 12.31 -28.50 14.88
N ASP A 122 12.84 -27.83 15.90
CA ASP A 122 12.20 -27.65 17.19
C ASP A 122 10.91 -26.83 17.06
N THR A 123 10.90 -25.86 16.14
CA THR A 123 9.70 -25.06 15.83
C THR A 123 8.55 -25.87 15.27
N LYS A 124 8.85 -27.03 14.66
CA LYS A 124 7.86 -27.90 14.02
C LYS A 124 7.31 -28.98 14.96
N ASP A 125 7.91 -29.17 16.15
CA ASP A 125 7.38 -30.13 17.10
C ASP A 125 6.18 -29.54 17.84
N LYS A 126 5.04 -30.24 17.75
CA LYS A 126 3.80 -29.87 18.45
C LYS A 126 3.95 -29.96 19.96
N SER A 127 4.86 -30.79 20.44
CA SER A 127 5.05 -31.02 21.88
C SER A 127 5.67 -29.80 22.58
N ASN A 128 6.40 -28.97 21.83
CA ASN A 128 7.04 -27.75 22.33
C ASN A 128 6.11 -26.54 22.26
N VAL A 129 4.92 -26.65 21.65
CA VAL A 129 4.03 -25.51 21.46
C VAL A 129 3.23 -25.22 22.71
N ASP A 130 3.54 -24.10 23.37
CA ASP A 130 2.70 -23.55 24.42
C ASP A 130 1.60 -22.66 23.83
N PHE A 131 0.37 -23.18 23.87
CA PHE A 131 -0.80 -22.50 23.33
C PHE A 131 -1.11 -21.17 24.04
N ILE A 132 -0.76 -21.02 25.33
CA ILE A 132 -1.01 -19.78 26.08
C ILE A 132 -0.10 -18.68 25.53
N TYR A 133 1.18 -18.96 25.32
CA TYR A 133 2.10 -18.00 24.69
C TYR A 133 1.66 -17.61 23.29
N TRP A 134 1.14 -18.56 22.50
CA TRP A 134 0.57 -18.26 21.19
C TRP A 134 -0.60 -17.26 21.29
N VAL A 135 -1.57 -17.48 22.18
CA VAL A 135 -2.71 -16.56 22.37
C VAL A 135 -2.24 -15.17 22.79
N VAL A 136 -1.30 -15.10 23.74
CA VAL A 136 -0.72 -13.83 24.21
C VAL A 136 -0.04 -13.09 23.05
N ALA A 137 0.75 -13.79 22.24
CA ALA A 137 1.41 -13.20 21.08
C ALA A 137 0.42 -12.69 20.04
N VAL A 138 -0.69 -13.40 19.79
CA VAL A 138 -1.77 -12.92 18.91
C VAL A 138 -2.44 -11.66 19.46
N ILE A 139 -2.68 -11.58 20.77
CA ILE A 139 -3.23 -10.37 21.40
C ILE A 139 -2.25 -9.19 21.24
N PHE A 140 -0.97 -9.39 21.53
CA PHE A 140 0.06 -8.37 21.31
C PHE A 140 0.10 -7.91 19.85
N GLN A 141 0.01 -8.86 18.91
CA GLN A 141 -0.04 -8.55 17.49
C GLN A 141 -1.25 -7.69 17.11
N MET A 142 -2.41 -7.95 17.72
CA MET A 142 -3.64 -7.20 17.45
C MET A 142 -3.56 -5.75 17.94
N TYR A 143 -3.02 -5.53 19.15
CA TYR A 143 -3.04 -4.20 19.77
C TYR A 143 -1.76 -3.37 19.59
N GLY A 144 -0.60 -4.02 19.53
CA GLY A 144 0.70 -3.33 19.46
C GLY A 144 1.51 -3.65 18.21
N GLY A 145 1.00 -4.53 17.35
CA GLY A 145 1.72 -4.93 16.14
C GLY A 145 1.96 -3.75 15.21
N ASP A 146 0.93 -2.93 14.96
CA ASP A 146 1.02 -1.89 13.94
C ASP A 146 2.03 -0.79 14.25
N ASP A 147 2.17 -0.40 15.52
CA ASP A 147 3.09 0.66 15.95
C ASP A 147 4.56 0.21 15.92
N GLN A 148 4.81 -1.09 16.16
CA GLN A 148 6.18 -1.62 16.28
C GLN A 148 6.81 -1.96 14.92
N VAL A 149 6.00 -2.34 13.93
CA VAL A 149 6.51 -2.78 12.61
C VAL A 149 6.52 -1.66 11.56
N GLY A 150 6.36 -0.41 11.99
CA GLY A 150 6.29 0.77 11.13
C GLY A 150 4.94 0.90 10.42
N GLU A 151 4.75 1.99 9.68
CA GLU A 151 3.49 2.24 8.96
C GLU A 151 3.27 1.24 7.80
N PRO A 152 2.01 0.86 7.53
CA PRO A 152 1.68 0.06 6.35
C PRO A 152 1.93 0.85 5.05
N PHE A 153 2.11 0.12 3.96
CA PHE A 153 2.15 0.70 2.61
C PHE A 153 0.92 1.57 2.34
N ASN A 154 1.14 2.86 2.05
CA ASN A 154 0.06 3.80 1.78
C ASN A 154 -0.22 3.88 0.27
N SER A 155 -1.18 3.07 -0.20
CA SER A 155 -1.57 3.06 -1.61
C SER A 155 -2.13 4.40 -2.08
N LYS A 156 -2.83 5.14 -1.22
CA LYS A 156 -3.42 6.47 -1.54
C LYS A 156 -2.33 7.50 -1.81
N TYR A 157 -1.26 7.51 -1.00
CA TYR A 157 -0.08 8.36 -1.20
C TYR A 157 0.58 8.11 -2.57
N TRP A 158 0.90 6.85 -2.87
CA TRP A 158 1.49 6.49 -4.16
C TRP A 158 0.52 6.69 -5.33
N ALA A 159 -0.78 6.45 -5.13
CA ALA A 159 -1.78 6.74 -6.13
C ALA A 159 -1.80 8.23 -6.45
N ARG A 160 -1.74 9.14 -5.47
CA ARG A 160 -1.63 10.59 -5.71
C ARG A 160 -0.36 10.94 -6.45
N ILE A 161 0.78 10.41 -6.02
CA ILE A 161 2.07 10.65 -6.68
C ILE A 161 2.12 10.10 -8.09
N VAL A 162 1.44 8.99 -8.39
CA VAL A 162 1.43 8.39 -9.74
C VAL A 162 0.31 8.99 -10.61
N GLN A 163 -0.84 9.34 -10.03
CA GLN A 163 -2.03 9.85 -10.72
C GLN A 163 -1.99 11.35 -10.94
N ALA A 164 -1.40 12.13 -10.03
CA ALA A 164 -1.18 13.56 -10.23
C ALA A 164 -0.50 13.85 -11.57
N GLU A 165 0.29 12.90 -12.10
CA GLU A 165 0.88 13.07 -13.42
C GLU A 165 0.45 12.12 -14.51
N THR A 166 -0.34 11.03 -14.31
CA THR A 166 -0.38 9.94 -15.31
C THR A 166 -0.40 10.46 -16.76
N PRO A 167 0.76 10.44 -17.45
CA PRO A 167 0.86 11.00 -18.78
C PRO A 167 0.13 10.12 -19.78
N LEU A 168 -0.46 9.00 -19.35
CA LEU A 168 -1.11 8.01 -20.20
C LEU A 168 -2.29 8.58 -20.99
N ASP A 169 -2.96 9.64 -20.51
CA ASP A 169 -3.97 10.32 -21.32
C ASP A 169 -3.34 11.16 -22.45
N TRP A 170 -2.12 11.66 -22.21
CA TRP A 170 -1.27 12.34 -23.20
C TRP A 170 -0.47 11.36 -24.10
N MET A 171 0.06 10.26 -23.57
CA MET A 171 0.76 9.20 -24.30
C MET A 171 -0.24 8.43 -25.14
N SER A 172 -1.47 8.19 -24.67
CA SER A 172 -2.55 7.69 -25.53
C SER A 172 -2.74 8.61 -26.73
N ARG A 173 -2.81 9.93 -26.51
CA ARG A 173 -2.90 10.93 -27.59
C ARG A 173 -1.67 10.99 -28.51
N ARG A 174 -0.45 10.76 -28.00
CA ARG A 174 0.81 10.81 -28.80
C ARG A 174 1.16 9.49 -29.50
N ILE A 175 0.79 8.35 -28.92
CA ILE A 175 1.09 6.99 -29.42
C ILE A 175 0.18 6.62 -30.61
N HIS A 176 -0.99 7.23 -30.76
CA HIS A 176 -1.78 7.13 -32.00
C HIS A 176 -1.03 7.68 -33.24
N GLY A 177 0.11 8.38 -33.06
CA GLY A 177 0.95 8.86 -34.15
C GLY A 177 2.16 8.01 -34.52
N ASN A 178 2.52 6.94 -33.79
CA ASN A 178 3.75 6.18 -34.09
C ASN A 178 3.67 4.70 -33.67
N ALA A 179 3.51 3.79 -34.64
CA ALA A 179 3.18 2.39 -34.42
C ALA A 179 4.34 1.51 -33.87
N THR A 180 5.59 1.93 -34.02
CA THR A 180 6.75 1.03 -33.86
C THR A 180 7.33 0.97 -32.44
N LEU A 181 7.15 2.03 -31.62
CA LEU A 181 7.63 2.07 -30.22
C LEU A 181 6.71 1.32 -29.21
N ASN A 182 5.60 0.75 -29.68
CA ASN A 182 4.53 0.22 -28.82
C ASN A 182 4.83 -1.13 -28.12
N LYS A 183 5.84 -1.90 -28.57
CA LYS A 183 5.93 -3.33 -28.17
C LYS A 183 6.75 -3.64 -26.91
N ILE A 184 7.79 -2.86 -26.59
CA ILE A 184 8.76 -3.26 -25.54
C ILE A 184 8.78 -2.27 -24.35
N ALA A 185 8.87 -0.97 -24.60
CA ALA A 185 8.95 0.04 -23.52
C ALA A 185 7.62 0.26 -22.76
N VAL A 186 6.51 -0.26 -23.29
CA VAL A 186 5.16 0.12 -22.88
C VAL A 186 4.46 -1.00 -22.08
N THR A 187 4.83 -2.27 -22.28
CA THR A 187 4.07 -3.40 -21.73
C THR A 187 4.20 -3.55 -20.21
N ILE A 188 5.38 -3.30 -19.64
CA ILE A 188 5.62 -3.46 -18.19
C ILE A 188 5.08 -2.24 -17.41
N PRO A 189 5.42 -0.98 -17.77
CA PRO A 189 4.85 0.18 -17.09
C PRO A 189 3.35 0.33 -17.33
N ARG A 190 2.80 -0.02 -18.51
CA ARG A 190 1.34 0.00 -18.67
C ARG A 190 0.65 -1.04 -17.81
N LYS A 191 1.21 -2.23 -17.59
CA LYS A 191 0.56 -3.21 -16.70
C LYS A 191 0.58 -2.72 -15.26
N ILE A 192 1.71 -2.22 -14.76
CA ILE A 192 1.86 -1.69 -13.40
C ILE A 192 1.04 -0.40 -13.20
N ILE A 193 1.08 0.53 -14.16
CA ILE A 193 0.29 1.78 -14.08
C ILE A 193 -1.19 1.51 -14.39
N SER A 194 -1.57 0.55 -15.24
CA SER A 194 -2.98 0.13 -15.37
C SER A 194 -3.47 -0.59 -14.12
N PHE A 195 -2.57 -1.26 -13.41
CA PHE A 195 -2.80 -1.86 -12.11
C PHE A 195 -3.05 -0.76 -11.06
N PHE A 196 -2.25 0.32 -11.01
CA PHE A 196 -2.48 1.47 -10.11
C PHE A 196 -3.58 2.46 -10.57
N ARG A 197 -3.83 2.59 -11.88
CA ARG A 197 -4.88 3.46 -12.45
C ARG A 197 -6.25 2.80 -12.36
N ARG A 198 -6.34 1.46 -12.41
CA ARG A 198 -7.58 0.77 -12.06
C ARG A 198 -7.92 0.92 -10.58
N GLN A 199 -6.97 1.29 -9.72
CA GLN A 199 -7.26 1.54 -8.31
C GLN A 199 -8.05 2.83 -8.08
N HIS A 200 -7.99 3.88 -8.93
CA HIS A 200 -8.90 5.04 -8.85
C HIS A 200 -9.15 5.74 -10.20
N PRO A 201 -10.41 5.85 -10.67
CA PRO A 201 -10.80 6.85 -11.67
C PRO A 201 -11.03 8.21 -10.99
N SER A 202 -10.39 9.25 -11.50
CA SER A 202 -10.53 10.65 -11.05
C SER A 202 -11.98 11.14 -11.11
N GLY A 203 -12.59 11.36 -9.93
CA GLY A 203 -13.84 12.09 -9.76
C GLY A 203 -13.60 13.59 -9.94
N SER A 204 -14.46 14.26 -10.71
CA SER A 204 -14.50 15.72 -10.82
C SER A 204 -15.19 16.25 -9.57
N VAL A 205 -14.51 17.09 -8.79
CA VAL A 205 -15.10 17.78 -7.64
C VAL A 205 -16.15 18.76 -8.15
N ALA A 206 -17.43 18.40 -8.05
CA ALA A 206 -18.54 19.31 -8.23
C ALA A 206 -18.92 19.88 -6.86
N GLY A 207 -18.85 21.20 -6.73
CA GLY A 207 -19.14 21.92 -5.48
C GLY A 207 -20.55 21.61 -4.96
N MET A 208 -20.62 21.16 -3.71
CA MET A 208 -21.86 20.92 -2.98
C MET A 208 -22.05 22.07 -1.99
N GLY A 209 -23.12 22.85 -2.21
CA GLY A 209 -23.48 23.99 -1.36
C GLY A 209 -23.99 23.57 0.02
N PRO A 210 -24.02 24.50 1.00
CA PRO A 210 -24.31 24.17 2.39
C PRO A 210 -25.79 23.92 2.61
N THR A 211 -26.12 22.77 3.22
CA THR A 211 -27.44 22.51 3.81
C THR A 211 -27.45 22.99 5.26
N HIS A 212 -28.38 23.91 5.52
CA HIS A 212 -28.83 24.40 6.82
C HIS A 212 -29.26 23.24 7.74
N GLU A 213 -28.76 23.20 8.97
CA GLU A 213 -29.45 22.55 10.10
C GLU A 213 -29.42 23.47 11.32
N ASP A 214 -30.59 23.62 11.92
CA ASP A 214 -30.93 24.62 12.92
C ASP A 214 -30.57 24.18 14.35
N SER A 215 -30.07 25.16 15.11
CA SER A 215 -30.41 25.49 16.50
C SER A 215 -30.23 24.44 17.62
N PHE A 216 -29.19 24.65 18.44
CA PHE A 216 -29.32 24.62 19.90
C PHE A 216 -28.52 25.78 20.50
N ALA A 217 -29.18 26.58 21.34
CA ALA A 217 -28.68 27.85 21.87
C ALA A 217 -27.97 27.66 23.22
N GLU A 218 -26.78 28.24 23.35
CA GLU A 218 -26.14 28.61 24.62
C GLU A 218 -25.52 30.02 24.52
N PRO A 219 -25.34 30.74 25.65
CA PRO A 219 -25.44 32.19 25.67
C PRO A 219 -24.10 32.95 25.57
N LEU A 220 -24.20 34.05 24.83
CA LEU A 220 -23.37 35.27 24.77
C LEU A 220 -22.22 35.41 25.78
N ILE A 221 -21.00 35.35 25.24
CA ILE A 221 -19.87 36.16 25.68
C ILE A 221 -19.59 37.14 24.54
N ASP A 222 -19.81 38.43 24.82
CA ASP A 222 -19.46 39.55 23.93
C ASP A 222 -17.93 39.66 23.83
N GLU A 223 -17.36 39.14 22.76
CA GLU A 223 -15.96 39.34 22.40
C GLU A 223 -15.86 39.96 21.00
N VAL A 224 -15.63 41.28 21.01
CA VAL A 224 -14.93 42.11 20.03
C VAL A 224 -14.92 41.57 18.58
N CYS A 225 -15.95 41.95 17.81
CA CYS A 225 -15.91 41.87 16.34
C CYS A 225 -14.93 42.90 15.79
N GLY A 226 -13.82 42.43 15.22
CA GLY A 226 -12.86 43.31 14.56
C GLY A 226 -11.72 42.56 13.92
N GLU A 227 -12.01 41.75 12.90
CA GLU A 227 -11.07 41.43 11.83
C GLU A 227 -11.87 40.92 10.62
N ASP A 228 -11.78 41.66 9.52
CA ASP A 228 -12.30 41.29 8.21
C ASP A 228 -11.58 40.01 7.74
N GLU A 229 -12.16 38.84 8.02
CA GLU A 229 -11.75 37.59 7.38
C GLU A 229 -12.10 37.68 5.88
N CYS A 230 -11.14 38.18 5.11
CA CYS A 230 -11.07 38.01 3.66
C CYS A 230 -11.25 36.52 3.34
N SER A 231 -12.47 36.13 2.99
CA SER A 231 -12.73 34.82 2.39
C SER A 231 -11.77 34.66 1.19
N PRO A 232 -10.90 33.63 1.19
CA PRO A 232 -9.96 33.44 0.10
C PRO A 232 -10.74 33.26 -1.20
N ASP A 233 -10.40 34.09 -2.18
CA ASP A 233 -11.05 34.10 -3.48
C ASP A 233 -10.91 32.69 -4.11
N PRO A 234 -12.00 31.94 -4.32
CA PRO A 234 -11.93 30.53 -4.75
C PRO A 234 -11.23 30.35 -6.11
N ALA A 235 -11.03 31.44 -6.86
CA ALA A 235 -10.33 31.44 -8.14
C ALA A 235 -8.80 31.24 -8.03
N THR A 236 -8.16 31.53 -6.88
CA THR A 236 -6.69 31.46 -6.80
C THR A 236 -6.14 30.04 -6.59
N GLY A 237 -6.91 29.13 -5.96
CA GLY A 237 -6.45 27.77 -5.68
C GLY A 237 -6.26 26.91 -6.94
N ASP A 238 -7.14 27.08 -7.92
CA ASP A 238 -7.12 26.28 -9.15
C ASP A 238 -5.91 26.63 -10.04
N GLU A 239 -5.50 27.90 -10.09
CA GLU A 239 -4.33 28.31 -10.87
C GLU A 239 -3.02 27.77 -10.27
N GLU A 240 -2.90 27.77 -8.95
CA GLU A 240 -1.70 27.27 -8.27
C GLU A 240 -1.55 25.75 -8.45
N ASP A 241 -2.64 25.00 -8.30
CA ASP A 241 -2.64 23.55 -8.56
C ASP A 241 -2.30 23.24 -10.04
N GLN A 242 -2.84 24.02 -10.99
CA GLN A 242 -2.48 23.87 -12.40
C GLN A 242 -0.98 24.14 -12.66
N ARG A 243 -0.40 25.18 -12.05
CA ARG A 243 1.03 25.49 -12.16
C ARG A 243 1.90 24.40 -11.55
N LEU A 244 1.53 23.90 -10.37
CA LEU A 244 2.22 22.80 -9.69
C LEU A 244 2.22 21.54 -10.58
N ARG A 245 1.05 21.16 -11.10
CA ARG A 245 0.90 20.02 -12.03
C ARG A 245 1.68 20.19 -13.33
N ALA A 246 1.90 21.42 -13.80
CA ALA A 246 2.72 21.69 -14.99
C ALA A 246 4.21 21.54 -14.70
N SER A 247 4.70 22.12 -13.59
CA SER A 247 6.10 22.03 -13.17
C SER A 247 6.51 20.58 -12.90
N ILE A 248 5.66 19.85 -12.19
CA ILE A 248 5.83 18.44 -11.91
C ILE A 248 5.90 17.61 -13.21
N ARG A 249 5.06 17.90 -14.20
CA ARG A 249 5.09 17.24 -15.52
C ARG A 249 6.40 17.47 -16.27
N GLU A 250 7.00 18.64 -16.14
CA GLU A 250 8.30 18.93 -16.73
C GLU A 250 9.42 18.11 -16.06
N LEU A 251 9.39 18.01 -14.73
CA LEU A 251 10.32 17.18 -13.95
C LEU A 251 10.24 15.69 -14.34
N TRP A 252 9.04 15.20 -14.63
CA TRP A 252 8.80 13.80 -15.04
C TRP A 252 9.54 13.36 -16.29
N LEU A 253 9.55 14.23 -17.32
CA LEU A 253 10.18 13.94 -18.60
C LEU A 253 11.69 14.14 -18.54
N LYS A 254 12.19 14.81 -17.48
CA LYS A 254 13.61 15.03 -17.29
C LYS A 254 14.30 13.69 -17.04
N GLN A 255 15.08 13.28 -18.03
CA GLN A 255 16.00 12.16 -17.86
C GLN A 255 17.07 12.55 -16.85
N HIS A 256 17.36 11.64 -15.94
CA HIS A 256 18.47 11.80 -15.03
C HIS A 256 19.32 10.54 -15.06
N LYS A 257 20.63 10.72 -14.84
CA LYS A 257 21.59 9.63 -14.85
C LYS A 257 21.51 8.88 -13.53
N VAL A 258 20.88 7.71 -13.54
CA VAL A 258 20.95 6.75 -12.44
C VAL A 258 22.21 5.90 -12.63
N PHE A 259 22.92 5.60 -11.55
CA PHE A 259 24.19 4.85 -11.54
C PHE A 259 25.26 5.33 -12.54
N LEU A 260 25.35 6.65 -12.78
CA LEU A 260 26.27 7.33 -13.70
C LEU A 260 26.14 6.93 -15.19
N CYS A 261 25.49 5.80 -15.50
CA CYS A 261 25.51 5.18 -16.82
C CYS A 261 24.12 4.89 -17.40
N ILE A 262 23.05 4.97 -16.62
CA ILE A 262 21.70 4.61 -17.07
C ILE A 262 20.80 5.85 -17.02
N ASP A 263 20.54 6.43 -18.18
CA ASP A 263 19.54 7.48 -18.32
C ASP A 263 18.16 6.87 -18.09
N THR A 264 17.59 7.16 -16.93
CA THR A 264 16.32 6.57 -16.49
C THR A 264 15.29 7.69 -16.36
N PRO A 265 14.08 7.53 -16.91
CA PRO A 265 13.04 8.52 -16.71
C PRO A 265 12.56 8.52 -15.25
N MET A 266 12.23 9.69 -14.71
CA MET A 266 11.87 9.87 -13.30
C MET A 266 10.67 9.00 -12.87
N TYR A 267 9.69 8.81 -13.76
CA TYR A 267 8.55 7.93 -13.47
C TYR A 267 8.94 6.49 -13.14
N PHE A 268 10.00 5.98 -13.78
CA PHE A 268 10.42 4.60 -13.58
C PHE A 268 11.06 4.46 -12.21
N GLU A 269 11.83 5.46 -11.78
CA GLU A 269 12.35 5.53 -10.41
C GLU A 269 11.22 5.51 -9.39
N TRP A 270 10.18 6.32 -9.58
CA TRP A 270 9.05 6.39 -8.65
C TRP A 270 8.25 5.09 -8.61
N CYS A 271 8.04 4.47 -9.77
CA CYS A 271 7.44 3.14 -9.85
C CYS A 271 8.25 2.08 -9.09
N LEU A 272 9.59 2.14 -9.18
CA LEU A 272 10.46 1.24 -8.43
C LEU A 272 10.41 1.52 -6.93
N ARG A 273 10.36 2.79 -6.50
CA ARG A 273 10.21 3.14 -5.08
C ARG A 273 8.88 2.64 -4.51
N CYS A 274 7.77 2.86 -5.23
CA CYS A 274 6.47 2.33 -4.86
C CYS A 274 6.50 0.80 -4.72
N LEU A 275 7.16 0.11 -5.67
CA LEU A 275 7.33 -1.34 -5.60
C LEU A 275 8.16 -1.77 -4.38
N MET A 276 9.27 -1.08 -4.09
CA MET A 276 10.13 -1.36 -2.94
C MET A 276 9.37 -1.16 -1.62
N ASP A 277 8.65 -0.05 -1.50
CA ASP A 277 7.80 0.28 -0.36
C ASP A 277 6.74 -0.79 -0.14
N PHE A 278 6.04 -1.17 -1.22
CA PHE A 278 5.05 -2.25 -1.18
C PHE A 278 5.66 -3.56 -0.69
N PHE A 279 6.82 -3.99 -1.22
CA PHE A 279 7.44 -5.24 -0.77
C PHE A 279 7.82 -5.21 0.71
N VAL A 280 8.40 -4.10 1.19
CA VAL A 280 8.89 -4.02 2.56
C VAL A 280 7.74 -3.79 3.53
N ASN A 281 6.98 -2.71 3.32
CA ASN A 281 5.96 -2.24 4.27
C ASN A 281 4.61 -2.93 4.11
N SER A 282 4.35 -3.62 2.99
CA SER A 282 3.20 -4.53 2.88
C SER A 282 3.60 -5.98 3.15
N MET A 283 4.49 -6.55 2.31
CA MET A 283 4.73 -8.00 2.36
C MET A 283 5.61 -8.42 3.54
N ALA A 284 6.80 -7.85 3.69
CA ALA A 284 7.73 -8.24 4.75
C ALA A 284 7.15 -7.92 6.14
N ARG A 285 6.55 -6.73 6.29
CA ARG A 285 5.80 -6.33 7.48
C ARG A 285 4.73 -7.36 7.87
N SER A 286 3.86 -7.73 6.93
CA SER A 286 2.81 -8.73 7.18
C SER A 286 3.39 -10.09 7.54
N LEU A 287 4.43 -10.52 6.81
CA LEU A 287 5.09 -11.80 7.07
C LEU A 287 5.60 -11.87 8.50
N ILE A 288 6.34 -10.86 8.97
CA ILE A 288 6.84 -10.80 10.35
C ILE A 288 5.67 -10.83 11.33
N LEU A 289 4.70 -9.93 11.13
CA LEU A 289 3.54 -9.77 12.02
C LEU A 289 2.80 -11.10 12.25
N TYR A 290 2.55 -11.87 11.20
CA TYR A 290 1.81 -13.15 11.28
C TYR A 290 2.65 -14.36 11.69
N THR A 291 3.97 -14.22 11.75
CA THR A 291 4.87 -15.33 12.09
C THR A 291 5.47 -15.20 13.48
N VAL A 292 5.43 -14.00 14.08
CA VAL A 292 5.78 -13.76 15.48
C VAL A 292 5.06 -14.69 16.45
N PRO A 293 3.73 -14.93 16.37
CA PRO A 293 3.07 -15.84 17.31
C PRO A 293 3.61 -17.27 17.28
N ILE A 294 4.09 -17.72 16.11
CA ILE A 294 4.68 -19.06 15.96
C ILE A 294 6.05 -19.12 16.61
N MET A 295 6.84 -18.04 16.47
CA MET A 295 8.16 -17.97 17.10
C MET A 295 8.11 -17.86 18.62
N VAL A 296 7.06 -17.22 19.16
CA VAL A 296 6.93 -17.03 20.62
C VAL A 296 6.35 -18.28 21.31
N CYS A 297 5.62 -19.12 20.58
CA CYS A 297 4.98 -20.30 21.17
C CYS A 297 5.85 -21.57 21.19
N VAL A 298 7.00 -21.56 20.50
CA VAL A 298 8.00 -22.64 20.47
C VAL A 298 9.12 -22.29 21.44
#